data_AF-A0A821JN72-F1
#
_entry.id   AF-A0A821JN72-F1
#
_cell.length_a   1.000
_cell.length_b   1.000
_cell.length_c   1.000
_cell.angle_alpha   90.00
_cell.angle_beta   90.00
_cell.angle_gamma   90.00
#
_symmetry.space_group_name_H-M   'P 1'
#
loop_
_entity.id
_entity.type
_entity.pdbx_description
1 polymer ?
#
loop_
_entity_poly.entity_id
_entity_poly.type
_entity_poly.pdbx_seq_one_letter_code
_entity_poly.pdbx_strand_id
1 'polypeptide(L)' 'MRNNEKKKLHENLKQEIRSLLISSPKTKYGGLSGSLLYSDYKTLNSGKEIPCKLFIIKLRE' A
#
# COMPACT_ATOMS: atom_id res chain seq x y z
N MET A 1 4.91 -8.14 -21.37
CA MET A 1 4.31 -8.52 -20.07
C MET A 1 2.95 -7.83 -19.93
N ARG A 2 1.89 -8.61 -19.75
CA ARG A 2 0.48 -8.22 -19.99
C ARG A 2 -0.06 -7.35 -18.85
N ASN A 3 -0.82 -6.30 -19.18
CA ASN A 3 -1.50 -5.38 -18.23
C ASN A 3 -2.27 -6.10 -17.10
N ASN A 4 -2.68 -7.35 -17.30
CA ASN A 4 -3.39 -8.15 -16.32
C ASN A 4 -2.59 -8.44 -15.04
N GLU A 5 -1.27 -8.64 -15.14
CA GLU A 5 -0.42 -8.90 -13.97
C GLU A 5 -0.24 -7.66 -13.11
N LYS A 6 -0.06 -6.49 -13.76
CA LYS A 6 -0.03 -5.20 -13.06
C LYS A 6 -1.35 -4.91 -12.34
N LYS A 7 -2.49 -5.20 -12.99
CA LYS A 7 -3.82 -5.02 -12.38
C LYS A 7 -3.99 -5.93 -11.16
N LYS A 8 -3.59 -7.20 -11.26
CA LYS A 8 -3.64 -8.16 -10.16
C LYS A 8 -2.75 -7.73 -8.99
N LEU A 9 -1.53 -7.29 -9.28
CA LEU A 9 -0.58 -6.77 -8.29
C LEU A 9 -1.15 -5.56 -7.55
N HIS A 10 -1.76 -4.63 -8.29
CA HIS A 10 -2.36 -3.43 -7.71
C HIS A 10 -3.56 -3.74 -6.81
N GLU A 11 -4.44 -4.65 -7.22
CA GLU A 11 -5.57 -5.06 -6.39
C GLU A 11 -5.13 -5.83 -5.14
N ASN A 12 -4.11 -6.70 -5.25
CA ASN A 12 -3.52 -7.35 -4.08
C ASN A 12 -2.95 -6.33 -3.09
N LEU A 13 -2.19 -5.35 -3.59
CA LEU A 13 -1.60 -4.32 -2.76
C LEU A 13 -2.67 -3.46 -2.05
N LYS A 14 -3.77 -3.12 -2.74
CA LYS A 14 -4.91 -2.43 -2.12
C LYS A 14 -5.52 -3.23 -0.98
N GLN A 15 -5.65 -4.56 -1.15
CA GLN A 15 -6.19 -5.43 -0.10
C GLN A 15 -5.23 -5.48 1.10
N GLU A 16 -3.92 -5.61 0.87
CA GLU A 16 -2.93 -5.60 1.95
C GLU A 16 -2.97 -4.29 2.75
N ILE A 17 -2.99 -3.14 2.06
CA ILE A 17 -3.06 -1.82 2.72
C ILE A 17 -4.38 -1.66 3.49
N ARG A 18 -5.50 -2.11 2.93
CA ARG A 18 -6.80 -2.08 3.61
C ARG A 18 -6.78 -2.94 4.87
N SER A 19 -6.27 -4.16 4.80
CA SER A 19 -6.14 -5.05 5.96
C SER A 19 -5.30 -4.41 7.06
N LEU A 20 -4.19 -3.76 6.70
CA LEU A 20 -3.31 -3.06 7.64
C LEU A 20 -4.00 -1.86 8.30
N LEU A 21 -4.77 -1.08 7.54
CA LEU A 21 -5.53 0.05 8.08
C LEU A 21 -6.65 -0.39 9.04
N ILE A 22 -7.30 -1.52 8.76
CA ILE A 22 -8.37 -2.07 9.61
C ILE A 22 -7.78 -2.66 10.90
N SER A 23 -6.66 -3.38 10.82
CA SER A 23 -6.05 -4.05 11.97
C SER A 23 -5.25 -3.12 12.87
N SER A 24 -4.85 -1.95 12.36
CA SER A 24 -4.02 -1.02 13.13
C SER A 24 -4.84 -0.32 14.22
N PRO A 25 -4.50 -0.48 15.51
CA PRO A 25 -5.18 0.27 16.58
C PRO A 25 -4.94 1.78 16.49
N LYS A 26 -3.95 2.21 15.68
CA LYS A 26 -3.63 3.61 15.42
C LYS A 26 -4.69 4.31 14.54
N THR A 27 -5.54 3.58 13.84
CA THR A 27 -6.64 4.13 13.02
C THR A 27 -7.95 4.27 13.80
N LYS A 28 -7.95 3.99 15.12
CA LYS A 28 -9.13 4.06 16.00
C LYS A 28 -9.85 5.43 15.97
N TYR A 29 -9.13 6.51 15.68
CA TYR A 29 -9.67 7.88 15.66
C TYR A 29 -9.53 8.56 14.27
N GLY A 30 -9.22 7.81 13.21
CA GLY A 30 -9.08 8.37 11.87
C GLY A 30 -8.20 7.54 10.92
N GLY A 31 -7.76 8.17 9.82
CA GLY A 31 -6.79 7.57 8.91
C GLY A 31 -5.39 7.45 9.51
N LEU A 32 -4.53 6.67 8.86
CA LEU A 32 -3.10 6.59 9.18
C LEU A 32 -2.33 7.56 8.28
N SER A 33 -1.34 8.28 8.83
CA SER A 33 -0.44 9.07 8.00
C SER A 33 0.34 8.16 7.03
N GLY A 34 0.66 8.67 5.84
CA GLY A 34 1.38 7.87 4.84
C GLY A 34 2.74 7.34 5.31
N SER A 35 3.44 8.10 6.17
CA SER A 35 4.73 7.67 6.76
C SER A 35 4.58 6.53 7.75
N LEU A 36 3.54 6.56 8.59
CA LEU A 36 3.22 5.47 9.51
C LEU A 36 2.75 4.23 8.75
N LEU A 37 1.94 4.41 7.71
CA LEU A 37 1.50 3.31 6.83
C LEU A 37 2.68 2.59 6.19
N TYR A 38 3.64 3.37 5.66
CA TYR A 38 4.83 2.83 5.04
C TYR A 38 5.70 2.06 6.04
N SER A 39 5.88 2.61 7.24
CA SER A 39 6.69 1.98 8.30
C SER A 39 6.05 0.69 8.82
N ASP A 40 4.74 0.71 9.07
CA ASP A 40 3.99 -0.45 9.55
C ASP A 40 3.95 -1.54 8.46
N TYR A 41 3.75 -1.17 7.19
CA TYR A 41 3.80 -2.13 6.07
C TYR A 41 5.19 -2.76 5.94
N LYS A 42 6.25 -1.94 5.98
CA LYS A 42 7.63 -2.44 5.90
C LYS A 42 7.95 -3.41 7.04
N THR A 43 7.46 -3.12 8.25
CA THR A 43 7.65 -3.99 9.42
C THR A 43 6.91 -5.32 9.26
N LEU A 44 5.64 -5.28 8.85
CA LEU A 44 4.80 -6.48 8.72
C LEU A 44 5.15 -7.35 7.52
N ASN A 45 5.69 -6.75 6.46
CA ASN A 45 5.99 -7.44 5.20
C ASN A 45 7.48 -7.79 5.07
N SER A 46 8.16 -8.04 6.20
CA SER A 46 9.57 -8.48 6.28
C SER A 46 10.54 -7.55 5.53
N GLY A 47 10.37 -6.24 5.69
CA GLY A 47 11.21 -5.23 5.05
C GLY A 47 10.82 -4.88 3.61
N LYS A 48 9.82 -5.56 3.02
CA LYS A 48 9.31 -5.20 1.69
C LYS A 48 8.63 -3.85 1.72
N GLU A 49 8.94 -3.04 0.72
CA GLU A 49 8.45 -1.66 0.61
C GLU A 49 7.18 -1.60 -0.24
N ILE A 50 6.28 -0.66 0.09
CA ILE A 50 5.13 -0.36 -0.75
C ILE A 50 5.66 0.11 -2.11
N PRO A 51 5.32 -0.54 -3.23
CA PRO A 51 5.81 -0.15 -4.53
C PRO A 51 5.08 1.12 -5.03
N CYS A 52 5.45 2.28 -4.46
CA CYS A 52 4.87 3.59 -4.79
C CYS A 52 4.97 3.95 -6.27
N LYS A 53 5.98 3.40 -6.97
CA LYS A 53 6.16 3.51 -8.43
C LYS A 53 4.99 2.94 -9.23
N LEU A 54 4.16 2.05 -8.64
CA LEU A 54 2.95 1.54 -9.29
C LEU A 54 1.79 2.55 -9.23
N PHE A 55 1.79 3.45 -8.25
CA PHE A 55 0.76 4.49 -8.09
C PHE A 55 1.13 5.79 -8.81
N ILE A 56 2.43 6.05 -9.03
CA ILE A 56 2.90 7.15 -9.87
C ILE A 56 2.81 6.73 -11.35
N ILE A 57 1.58 6.57 -11.84
CA ILE A 57 1.33 6.65 -13.28
C ILE A 57 1.37 8.15 -13.60
N LYS A 58 2.52 8.61 -14.11
CA LYS A 58 2.82 9.97 -14.63
C LYS A 58 1.70 11.02 -14.45
N LEU A 59 1.87 11.90 -13.46
CA LEU A 59 1.41 13.30 -13.57
C LEU A 59 2.32 14.02 -14.57
N ARG A 60 2.27 13.63 -15.84
CA ARG A 60 3.04 14.27 -16.92
C ARG A 60 2.16 14.29 -18.17
N GLU A 61 1.18 15.18 -18.15
CA GLU A 61 0.70 15.94 -19.31
C GLU A 61 1.14 17.39 -19.12
#